data_AF-A0A1R2C8K4-F1
#
_entry.id   AF-A0A1R2C8K4-F1
#
_cell.length_a   1.000
_cell.length_b   1.000
_cell.length_c   1.000
_cell.angle_alpha   90.00
_cell.angle_beta   90.00
_cell.angle_gamma   90.00
#
_symmetry.space_group_name_H-M   'P 1'
#
loop_
_entity.id
_entity.type
_entity.pdbx_description
1 polymer ?
#
loop_
_entity_poly.entity_id
_entity_poly.type
_entity_poly.pdbx_seq_one_letter_code
_entity_poly.pdbx_strand_id
1 'polypeptide(L)'
;MKSLVPQFAELMKSEDFIKYFGGCCKKISVNGINNESKQIYDSLLRNYKEHAKIYNESSVLVNALIFWTNKFKINNKEIENLLKEGALLNLTKTEGKNIIITANAFCRDGEFLKRIEEHMMINLKKYDSRTLSQVASIIKSPGLVSKLKVDNKLNVSNDFDLVYFLKNTEETQILDELQKIFKELLPNIVSARNLVTILYEYSKKNYTLRSDILNLVETAILRPSINLNLEDVHYFLIFANHSTVYSRLSLPFWNNFTEKLIRSINLEWSAATTMNYLSQEGFFIDRVYKILTENWKIQFEQSKDVKILREGFIALSNSWCFSQEVLDWTLERFLKYLDKFEEFDLLHIARSLTIQGIYRNDFWTPLVAKLKFINPNKLSSAGKSVAYHICKSIEIDMAENYKENLTNLHSLLSESHHSYKNNAKFTKTYSQKYIARILSLYEYNFLENQYISEFYEIDLLIPDKNLIIEVLGKPYHFSQFSNKFYPKLLMKIRHLNKLGYKVILVNDKETAEELLHKTIIFTDTFSHPLTINLLSGEIKFLNSSTN
;
A
#
# COMPACT_ATOMS: atom_id res chain seq x y z
N MET A 1 46.18 -26.93 -15.07
CA MET A 1 44.72 -26.81 -15.27
C MET A 1 44.45 -26.73 -16.77
N LYS A 2 43.61 -27.62 -17.32
CA LYS A 2 43.19 -27.55 -18.73
C LYS A 2 42.27 -26.32 -18.90
N SER A 3 42.38 -25.63 -20.03
CA SER A 3 41.49 -24.51 -20.36
C SER A 3 40.03 -25.01 -20.39
N LEU A 4 39.12 -24.27 -19.75
CA LEU A 4 37.67 -24.55 -19.81
C LEU A 4 37.09 -24.20 -21.19
N VAL A 5 37.80 -23.43 -22.01
CA VAL A 5 37.33 -22.98 -23.33
C VAL A 5 37.15 -24.16 -24.29
N PRO A 6 38.12 -25.08 -24.46
CA PRO A 6 37.91 -26.33 -25.19
C PRO A 6 36.75 -27.17 -24.68
N GLN A 7 36.60 -27.31 -23.36
CA GLN A 7 35.57 -28.17 -22.76
C GLN A 7 34.17 -27.59 -22.95
N PHE A 8 34.00 -26.28 -22.74
CA PHE A 8 32.74 -25.59 -23.04
C PHE A 8 32.46 -25.60 -24.54
N ALA A 9 33.47 -25.39 -25.40
CA ALA A 9 33.34 -25.47 -26.85
C ALA A 9 32.99 -26.88 -27.35
N GLU A 10 33.48 -27.93 -26.71
CA GLU A 10 33.12 -29.33 -26.98
C GLU A 10 31.70 -29.63 -26.50
N LEU A 11 31.33 -29.19 -25.29
CA LEU A 11 29.99 -29.36 -24.76
C LEU A 11 28.94 -28.66 -25.64
N MET A 12 29.25 -27.47 -26.16
CA MET A 12 28.38 -26.73 -27.09
C MET A 12 28.27 -27.36 -28.48
N LYS A 13 29.21 -28.25 -28.83
CA LYS A 13 29.16 -29.08 -30.04
C LYS A 13 28.51 -30.43 -29.78
N SER A 14 28.26 -30.81 -28.52
CA SER A 14 27.61 -32.08 -28.19
C SER A 14 26.20 -32.12 -28.76
N GLU A 15 25.79 -33.29 -29.25
CA GLU A 15 24.43 -33.51 -29.73
C GLU A 15 23.40 -33.23 -28.64
N ASP A 16 23.72 -33.52 -27.38
CA ASP A 16 22.84 -33.28 -26.23
C ASP A 16 22.60 -31.79 -25.98
N PHE A 17 23.64 -30.95 -26.06
CA PHE A 17 23.48 -29.50 -25.96
C PHE A 17 22.66 -28.96 -27.13
N ILE A 18 22.96 -29.38 -28.36
CA ILE A 18 22.24 -28.94 -29.56
C ILE A 18 20.77 -29.37 -29.51
N LYS A 19 20.48 -30.57 -29.02
CA LYS A 19 19.13 -31.14 -28.87
C LYS A 19 18.35 -30.46 -27.74
N TYR A 20 19.00 -30.19 -26.61
CA TYR A 20 18.39 -29.47 -25.48
C TYR A 20 18.13 -28.00 -25.82
N PHE A 21 19.13 -27.29 -26.36
CA PHE A 21 19.01 -25.91 -26.85
C PHE A 21 17.96 -25.82 -27.97
N GLY A 22 18.00 -26.72 -28.95
CA GLY A 22 16.99 -26.83 -30.00
C GLY A 22 15.59 -27.14 -29.47
N GLY A 23 15.46 -27.96 -28.42
CA GLY A 23 14.20 -28.25 -27.74
C GLY A 23 13.64 -27.06 -26.95
N CYS A 24 14.50 -26.28 -26.28
CA CYS A 24 14.14 -25.03 -25.61
C CYS A 24 13.70 -23.95 -26.61
N CYS A 25 14.42 -23.79 -27.73
CA CYS A 25 14.02 -22.89 -28.81
C CYS A 25 12.69 -23.31 -29.46
N LYS A 26 12.40 -24.62 -29.56
CA LYS A 26 11.09 -25.14 -30.02
C LYS A 26 9.95 -24.92 -29.02
N LYS A 27 10.22 -24.78 -27.71
CA LYS A 27 9.18 -24.41 -26.73
C LYS A 27 8.77 -22.92 -26.83
N ILE A 28 9.61 -22.05 -27.38
CA ILE A 28 9.20 -20.69 -27.80
C ILE A 28 8.25 -20.75 -29.00
N SER A 29 8.27 -21.82 -29.79
CA SER A 29 7.39 -22.00 -30.95
C SER A 29 6.08 -22.72 -30.64
N VAL A 30 5.59 -22.72 -29.40
CA VAL A 30 4.18 -23.04 -29.12
C VAL A 30 3.33 -21.81 -29.42
N ASN A 31 3.33 -21.42 -30.70
CA ASN A 31 2.35 -20.63 -31.43
C ASN A 31 2.89 -20.38 -32.86
N GLY A 32 3.02 -21.46 -33.65
CA GLY A 32 3.29 -21.38 -35.08
C GLY A 32 4.72 -21.03 -35.46
N ILE A 33 5.36 -21.90 -36.23
CA ILE A 33 6.68 -21.64 -36.82
C ILE A 33 6.47 -20.71 -38.03
N ASN A 34 6.69 -19.42 -37.85
CA ASN A 34 6.93 -18.47 -38.95
C ASN A 34 8.43 -18.35 -39.24
N ASN A 35 8.80 -18.13 -40.50
CA ASN A 35 10.17 -18.15 -41.01
C ASN A 35 11.13 -17.18 -40.28
N GLU A 36 10.61 -16.11 -39.67
CA GLU A 36 11.37 -15.19 -38.82
C GLU A 36 11.95 -15.87 -37.57
N SER A 37 11.21 -16.78 -36.93
CA SER A 37 11.68 -17.49 -35.74
C SER A 37 12.85 -18.45 -36.05
N LYS A 38 12.82 -19.05 -37.25
CA LYS A 38 13.91 -19.90 -37.77
C LYS A 38 15.13 -19.06 -38.16
N GLN A 39 14.93 -17.91 -38.78
CA GLN A 39 16.00 -16.95 -39.06
C GLN A 39 16.62 -16.38 -37.78
N ILE A 40 15.84 -16.11 -36.73
CA ILE A 40 16.35 -15.68 -35.42
C ILE A 40 17.16 -16.80 -34.76
N TYR A 41 16.67 -18.05 -34.82
CA TYR A 41 17.40 -19.23 -34.34
C TYR A 41 18.74 -19.43 -35.07
N ASP A 42 18.71 -19.42 -36.41
CA ASP A 42 19.90 -19.60 -37.24
C ASP A 42 20.85 -18.40 -37.12
N SER A 43 20.32 -17.18 -36.94
CA SER A 43 21.11 -15.98 -36.68
C SER A 43 21.76 -16.00 -35.31
N LEU A 44 21.07 -16.45 -34.24
CA LEU A 44 21.65 -16.62 -32.91
C LEU A 44 22.71 -17.72 -32.90
N LEU A 45 22.44 -18.86 -33.55
CA LEU A 45 23.38 -19.98 -33.64
C LEU A 45 24.61 -19.62 -34.49
N ARG A 46 24.42 -18.86 -35.58
CA ARG A 46 25.49 -18.37 -36.46
C ARG A 46 26.30 -17.25 -35.81
N ASN A 47 25.66 -16.23 -35.23
CA ASN A 47 26.36 -15.22 -34.43
C ASN A 47 27.19 -15.92 -33.36
N TYR A 48 26.62 -16.89 -32.65
CA TYR A 48 27.34 -17.60 -31.60
C TYR A 48 28.53 -18.43 -32.13
N LYS A 49 28.37 -19.14 -33.25
CA LYS A 49 29.44 -19.92 -33.90
C LYS A 49 30.54 -19.06 -34.53
N GLU A 50 30.19 -17.94 -35.16
CA GLU A 50 31.13 -17.01 -35.79
C GLU A 50 31.88 -16.17 -34.75
N HIS A 51 31.20 -15.82 -33.65
CA HIS A 51 31.78 -15.04 -32.55
C HIS A 51 32.54 -15.88 -31.51
N ALA A 52 32.36 -17.19 -31.46
CA ALA A 52 33.15 -18.09 -30.61
C ALA A 52 34.69 -18.01 -30.84
N LYS A 53 35.14 -17.52 -32.00
CA LYS A 53 36.56 -17.33 -32.33
C LYS A 53 37.12 -15.92 -32.05
N ILE A 54 36.26 -14.92 -31.87
CA ILE A 54 36.66 -13.49 -31.79
C ILE A 54 36.49 -12.93 -30.36
N TYR A 55 35.80 -13.64 -29.49
CA TYR A 55 35.36 -13.12 -28.19
C TYR A 55 36.32 -13.58 -27.09
N ASN A 56 37.03 -12.61 -26.50
CA ASN A 56 37.85 -12.79 -25.30
C ASN A 56 37.06 -13.57 -24.22
N GLU A 57 37.74 -14.50 -23.53
CA GLU A 57 37.22 -15.62 -22.73
C GLU A 57 36.11 -15.27 -21.73
N SER A 58 36.07 -14.03 -21.23
CA SER A 58 35.09 -13.57 -20.24
C SER A 58 33.73 -13.22 -20.84
N SER A 59 33.67 -12.80 -22.12
CA SER A 59 32.44 -12.32 -22.77
C SER A 59 31.49 -13.43 -23.23
N VAL A 60 32.02 -14.58 -23.65
CA VAL A 60 31.26 -15.77 -24.07
C VAL A 60 30.47 -16.34 -22.91
N LEU A 61 31.12 -16.46 -21.75
CA LEU A 61 30.51 -16.96 -20.54
C LEU A 61 29.41 -16.02 -20.03
N VAL A 62 29.65 -14.69 -20.01
CA VAL A 62 28.63 -13.71 -19.61
C VAL A 62 27.44 -13.76 -20.57
N ASN A 63 27.66 -13.84 -21.89
CA ASN A 63 26.57 -13.95 -22.87
C ASN A 63 25.77 -15.25 -22.73
N ALA A 64 26.44 -16.38 -22.45
CA ALA A 64 25.78 -17.64 -22.13
C ALA A 64 24.96 -17.52 -20.84
N LEU A 65 25.53 -16.92 -19.79
CA LEU A 65 24.82 -16.67 -18.53
C LEU A 65 23.61 -15.76 -18.73
N ILE A 66 23.72 -14.64 -19.48
CA ILE A 66 22.61 -13.74 -19.84
C ILE A 66 21.50 -14.50 -20.58
N PHE A 67 21.88 -15.31 -21.57
CA PHE A 67 20.93 -16.09 -22.38
C PHE A 67 20.12 -17.06 -21.52
N TRP A 68 20.80 -17.82 -20.66
CA TRP A 68 20.16 -18.82 -19.81
C TRP A 68 19.38 -18.19 -18.65
N THR A 69 19.92 -17.18 -17.96
CA THR A 69 19.21 -16.50 -16.85
C THR A 69 17.91 -15.83 -17.25
N ASN A 70 17.90 -15.12 -18.37
CA ASN A 70 16.75 -14.30 -18.74
C ASN A 70 15.66 -15.05 -19.50
N LYS A 71 15.96 -16.20 -20.12
CA LYS A 71 14.98 -16.92 -20.95
C LYS A 71 14.73 -18.37 -20.60
N PHE A 72 15.67 -19.09 -19.95
CA PHE A 72 15.51 -20.53 -19.74
C PHE A 72 16.24 -21.04 -18.50
N LYS A 73 15.48 -21.47 -17.49
CA LYS A 73 16.02 -22.21 -16.34
C LYS A 73 16.84 -23.41 -16.84
N ILE A 74 18.13 -23.45 -16.50
CA ILE A 74 19.02 -24.57 -16.85
C ILE A 74 18.57 -25.78 -16.03
N ASN A 75 18.18 -26.87 -16.70
CA ASN A 75 17.82 -28.12 -16.03
C ASN A 75 18.86 -29.23 -16.25
N ASN A 76 19.93 -28.96 -17.01
CA ASN A 76 21.03 -29.89 -17.23
C ASN A 76 22.18 -29.56 -16.26
N LYS A 77 22.46 -30.47 -15.33
CA LYS A 77 23.46 -30.31 -14.26
C LYS A 77 24.90 -30.20 -14.78
N GLU A 78 25.22 -30.83 -15.90
CA GLU A 78 26.57 -30.79 -16.47
C GLU A 78 26.87 -29.42 -17.08
N ILE A 79 25.92 -28.88 -17.85
CA ILE A 79 25.99 -27.50 -18.37
C ILE A 79 26.02 -26.49 -17.22
N GLU A 80 25.20 -26.69 -16.19
CA GLU A 80 25.17 -25.84 -15.01
C GLU A 80 26.53 -25.83 -14.28
N ASN A 81 27.13 -26.99 -14.05
CA ASN A 81 28.44 -27.12 -13.40
C ASN A 81 29.56 -26.47 -14.22
N LEU A 82 29.57 -26.66 -15.55
CA LEU A 82 30.56 -26.04 -16.42
C LEU A 82 30.43 -24.51 -16.45
N LEU A 83 29.20 -23.99 -16.46
CA LEU A 83 28.96 -22.56 -16.35
C LEU A 83 29.38 -22.01 -14.98
N LYS A 84 29.17 -22.78 -13.90
CA LYS A 84 29.65 -22.42 -12.55
C LYS A 84 31.17 -22.38 -12.49
N GLU A 85 31.86 -23.42 -12.95
CA GLU A 85 33.32 -23.47 -12.99
C GLU A 85 33.90 -22.34 -13.84
N GLY A 86 33.32 -22.10 -15.02
CA GLY A 86 33.68 -20.97 -15.87
C GLY A 86 33.49 -19.63 -15.15
N ALA A 87 32.39 -19.46 -14.44
CA ALA A 87 32.08 -18.22 -13.72
C ALA A 87 33.01 -18.01 -12.53
N LEU A 88 33.39 -19.06 -11.82
CA LEU A 88 34.39 -19.02 -10.75
C LEU A 88 35.78 -18.64 -11.28
N LEU A 89 36.21 -19.20 -12.42
CA LEU A 89 37.51 -18.85 -12.99
C LEU A 89 37.57 -17.40 -13.49
N ASN A 90 36.45 -16.87 -13.98
CA ASN A 90 36.38 -15.52 -14.52
C ASN A 90 35.93 -14.46 -13.51
N LEU A 91 35.58 -14.85 -12.28
CA LEU A 91 35.08 -13.96 -11.23
C LEU A 91 36.06 -12.80 -10.96
N THR A 92 37.37 -13.09 -10.98
CA THR A 92 38.46 -12.12 -10.81
C THR A 92 38.61 -11.11 -11.95
N LYS A 93 38.10 -11.44 -13.14
CA LYS A 93 38.10 -10.62 -14.37
C LYS A 93 36.74 -9.96 -14.63
N THR A 94 35.74 -10.23 -13.80
CA THR A 94 34.35 -9.80 -14.02
C THR A 94 34.12 -8.43 -13.39
N GLU A 95 33.84 -7.42 -14.23
CA GLU A 95 33.63 -6.04 -13.79
C GLU A 95 32.17 -5.57 -13.96
N GLY A 96 31.75 -4.60 -13.13
CA GLY A 96 30.49 -3.86 -13.27
C GLY A 96 29.25 -4.75 -13.39
N LYS A 97 28.44 -4.55 -14.43
CA LYS A 97 27.16 -5.28 -14.61
C LYS A 97 27.31 -6.81 -14.73
N ASN A 98 28.49 -7.31 -15.09
CA ASN A 98 28.68 -8.73 -15.34
C ASN A 98 28.66 -9.55 -14.04
N ILE A 99 29.14 -9.00 -12.92
CA ILE A 99 29.14 -9.72 -11.63
C ILE A 99 27.72 -9.87 -11.09
N ILE A 100 26.85 -8.90 -11.37
CA ILE A 100 25.42 -8.92 -11.01
C ILE A 100 24.70 -10.03 -11.78
N ILE A 101 24.97 -10.12 -13.09
CA ILE A 101 24.41 -11.19 -13.95
C ILE A 101 24.84 -12.56 -13.42
N THR A 102 26.12 -12.73 -13.12
CA THR A 102 26.67 -13.97 -12.60
C THR A 102 26.05 -14.35 -11.25
N ALA A 103 25.91 -13.40 -10.32
CA ALA A 103 25.25 -13.64 -9.04
C ALA A 103 23.78 -14.06 -9.23
N ASN A 104 23.07 -13.39 -10.13
CA ASN A 104 21.66 -13.70 -10.40
C ASN A 104 21.48 -15.09 -11.02
N ALA A 105 22.43 -15.51 -11.87
CA ALA A 105 22.40 -16.82 -12.52
C ALA A 105 22.44 -17.99 -11.55
N PHE A 106 23.14 -17.80 -10.45
CA PHE A 106 23.36 -18.85 -9.46
C PHE A 106 22.81 -18.44 -8.10
N CYS A 107 21.77 -17.60 -8.06
CA CYS A 107 21.14 -17.10 -6.83
C CYS A 107 20.53 -18.19 -5.90
N ARG A 108 20.53 -19.45 -6.34
CA ARG A 108 20.05 -20.62 -5.60
C ARG A 108 21.17 -21.54 -5.10
N ASP A 109 22.41 -21.26 -5.51
CA ASP A 109 23.58 -22.05 -5.14
C ASP A 109 24.33 -21.35 -4.01
N GLY A 110 24.10 -21.81 -2.77
CA GLY A 110 24.68 -21.19 -1.58
C GLY A 110 26.22 -21.23 -1.55
N GLU A 111 26.86 -22.26 -2.11
CA GLU A 111 28.32 -22.34 -2.16
C GLU A 111 28.87 -21.32 -3.16
N PHE A 112 28.24 -21.21 -4.32
CA PHE A 112 28.64 -20.25 -5.34
C PHE A 112 28.44 -18.80 -4.86
N LEU A 113 27.31 -18.50 -4.22
CA LEU A 113 27.06 -17.17 -3.65
C LEU A 113 28.07 -16.80 -2.56
N LYS A 114 28.49 -17.77 -1.73
CA LYS A 114 29.57 -17.54 -0.74
C LYS A 114 30.90 -17.21 -1.41
N ARG A 115 31.24 -17.86 -2.53
CA ARG A 115 32.45 -17.52 -3.30
C ARG A 115 32.37 -16.14 -3.95
N ILE A 116 31.19 -15.74 -4.43
CA ILE A 116 30.96 -14.35 -4.88
C ILE A 116 31.15 -13.41 -3.70
N GLU A 117 30.56 -13.71 -2.54
CA GLU A 117 30.70 -12.89 -1.33
C GLU A 117 32.17 -12.68 -0.98
N GLU A 118 32.95 -13.76 -0.85
CA GLU A 118 34.39 -13.71 -0.56
C GLU A 118 35.15 -12.86 -1.59
N HIS A 119 34.88 -13.07 -2.89
CA HIS A 119 35.48 -12.27 -3.96
C HIS A 119 35.14 -10.78 -3.84
N MET A 120 33.87 -10.46 -3.56
CA MET A 120 33.40 -9.09 -3.40
C MET A 120 34.04 -8.44 -2.18
N MET A 121 34.11 -9.15 -1.04
CA MET A 121 34.74 -8.70 0.21
C MET A 121 36.20 -8.31 0.01
N ILE A 122 36.93 -9.00 -0.88
CA ILE A 122 38.33 -8.70 -1.21
C ILE A 122 38.42 -7.53 -2.21
N ASN A 123 37.51 -7.44 -3.17
CA ASN A 123 37.62 -6.55 -4.33
C ASN A 123 36.71 -5.31 -4.26
N LEU A 124 36.24 -4.92 -3.09
CA LEU A 124 35.30 -3.80 -2.91
C LEU A 124 35.72 -2.50 -3.61
N LYS A 125 37.03 -2.22 -3.67
CA LYS A 125 37.56 -1.01 -4.32
C LYS A 125 37.30 -0.98 -5.83
N LYS A 126 37.21 -2.13 -6.50
CA LYS A 126 37.02 -2.27 -7.96
C LYS A 126 35.61 -2.01 -8.43
N TYR A 127 34.62 -2.06 -7.54
CA TYR A 127 33.21 -1.91 -7.89
C TYR A 127 32.64 -0.58 -7.38
N ASP A 128 31.69 -0.03 -8.12
CA ASP A 128 30.87 1.10 -7.69
C ASP A 128 29.83 0.66 -6.65
N SER A 129 29.30 1.63 -5.88
CA SER A 129 28.33 1.34 -4.81
C SER A 129 27.13 0.57 -5.35
N ARG A 130 26.57 0.99 -6.49
CA ARG A 130 25.41 0.36 -7.13
C ARG A 130 25.62 -1.13 -7.43
N THR A 131 26.78 -1.50 -7.99
CA THR A 131 27.13 -2.89 -8.31
C THR A 131 27.26 -3.71 -7.03
N LEU A 132 27.95 -3.16 -6.04
CA LEU A 132 28.11 -3.77 -4.73
C LEU A 132 26.74 -4.02 -4.06
N SER A 133 25.81 -3.05 -4.17
CA SER A 133 24.46 -3.15 -3.62
C SER A 133 23.62 -4.22 -4.29
N GLN A 134 23.63 -4.26 -5.62
CA GLN A 134 22.89 -5.27 -6.39
C GLN A 134 23.38 -6.66 -6.05
N VAL A 135 24.69 -6.87 -5.98
CA VAL A 135 25.26 -8.17 -5.61
C VAL A 135 24.89 -8.52 -4.18
N ALA A 136 25.07 -7.61 -3.20
CA ALA A 136 24.69 -7.84 -1.80
C ALA A 136 23.22 -8.28 -1.64
N SER A 137 22.33 -7.68 -2.42
CA SER A 137 20.91 -8.03 -2.46
C SER A 137 20.66 -9.44 -3.02
N ILE A 138 21.40 -9.84 -4.06
CA ILE A 138 21.27 -11.15 -4.69
C ILE A 138 21.84 -12.25 -3.81
N ILE A 139 23.04 -12.04 -3.26
CA ILE A 139 23.72 -13.03 -2.40
C ILE A 139 23.08 -13.12 -1.01
N LYS A 140 22.25 -12.14 -0.65
CA LYS A 140 21.57 -12.06 0.64
C LYS A 140 22.55 -12.09 1.84
N SER A 141 23.67 -11.38 1.73
CA SER A 141 24.71 -11.35 2.77
C SER A 141 24.64 -10.09 3.63
N PRO A 142 24.31 -10.21 4.93
CA PRO A 142 24.48 -9.13 5.92
C PRO A 142 25.96 -8.77 6.15
N GLY A 143 26.87 -9.74 5.98
CA GLY A 143 28.32 -9.55 6.12
C GLY A 143 28.89 -8.59 5.08
N LEU A 144 28.47 -8.74 3.82
CA LEU A 144 28.86 -7.84 2.74
C LEU A 144 28.31 -6.43 2.99
N VAL A 145 27.05 -6.29 3.40
CA VAL A 145 26.47 -4.98 3.75
C VAL A 145 27.27 -4.30 4.88
N SER A 146 27.62 -5.06 5.91
CA SER A 146 28.44 -4.58 7.04
C SER A 146 29.83 -4.13 6.57
N LYS A 147 30.47 -4.88 5.67
CA LYS A 147 31.79 -4.52 5.13
C LYS A 147 31.73 -3.31 4.21
N LEU A 148 30.69 -3.18 3.39
CA LEU A 148 30.47 -2.01 2.53
C LEU A 148 30.35 -0.73 3.33
N LYS A 149 29.76 -0.79 4.53
CA LYS A 149 29.72 0.30 5.49
C LYS A 149 31.12 0.65 6.00
N VAL A 150 31.88 -0.33 6.50
CA VAL A 150 33.24 -0.12 7.07
C VAL A 150 34.19 0.48 6.03
N ASP A 151 34.11 0.05 4.78
CA ASP A 151 35.02 0.49 3.71
C ASP A 151 34.51 1.76 2.98
N ASN A 152 33.51 2.46 3.52
CA ASN A 152 32.90 3.69 2.98
C ASN A 152 32.36 3.55 1.53
N LYS A 153 31.98 2.33 1.13
CA LYS A 153 31.39 2.03 -0.19
C LYS A 153 29.87 2.10 -0.20
N LEU A 154 29.26 1.86 0.96
CA LEU A 154 27.99 2.45 1.35
C LEU A 154 28.34 3.83 1.91
N ASN A 155 28.14 4.89 1.14
CA ASN A 155 28.48 6.21 1.67
C ASN A 155 27.47 6.56 2.77
N VAL A 156 27.87 6.43 4.03
CA VAL A 156 27.07 6.82 5.20
C VAL A 156 26.95 8.34 5.38
N SER A 157 27.28 9.13 4.36
CA SER A 157 26.84 10.53 4.24
C SER A 157 25.79 10.71 3.14
N ASN A 158 25.39 9.65 2.45
CA ASN A 158 24.47 9.66 1.31
C ASN A 158 23.31 8.67 1.54
N ASP A 159 22.13 9.22 1.78
CA ASP A 159 20.89 8.49 1.99
C ASP A 159 20.36 7.78 0.72
N PHE A 160 20.85 8.14 -0.47
CA PHE A 160 20.49 7.48 -1.74
C PHE A 160 20.87 5.99 -1.74
N ASP A 161 22.06 5.64 -1.25
CA ASP A 161 22.50 4.25 -1.23
C ASP A 161 21.58 3.42 -0.32
N LEU A 162 21.23 3.93 0.87
CA LEU A 162 20.30 3.24 1.78
C LEU A 162 18.91 3.02 1.15
N VAL A 163 18.35 4.04 0.48
CA VAL A 163 17.09 3.88 -0.28
C VAL A 163 17.22 2.76 -1.32
N TYR A 164 18.35 2.73 -2.03
CA TYR A 164 18.60 1.70 -3.03
C TYR A 164 18.63 0.30 -2.42
N PHE A 165 19.39 0.09 -1.34
CA PHE A 165 19.45 -1.20 -0.66
C PHE A 165 18.09 -1.66 -0.16
N LEU A 166 17.35 -0.76 0.49
CA LEU A 166 16.01 -1.05 0.98
C LEU A 166 15.08 -1.44 -0.17
N LYS A 167 15.14 -0.79 -1.34
CA LYS A 167 14.24 -1.16 -2.46
C LYS A 167 14.45 -2.57 -3.02
N ASN A 168 15.61 -3.19 -2.79
CA ASN A 168 15.97 -4.45 -3.45
C ASN A 168 16.00 -5.68 -2.53
N THR A 169 15.90 -5.52 -1.21
CA THR A 169 15.98 -6.63 -0.25
C THR A 169 14.69 -6.87 0.51
N GLU A 170 14.40 -8.13 0.84
CA GLU A 170 13.32 -8.52 1.77
C GLU A 170 13.86 -9.32 2.98
N GLU A 171 15.17 -9.55 3.03
CA GLU A 171 15.80 -10.41 4.03
C GLU A 171 15.92 -9.71 5.39
N THR A 172 15.31 -10.28 6.43
CA THR A 172 15.23 -9.67 7.76
C THR A 172 16.61 -9.33 8.34
N GLN A 173 17.60 -10.22 8.19
CA GLN A 173 18.96 -9.99 8.68
C GLN A 173 19.65 -8.81 7.97
N ILE A 174 19.36 -8.58 6.70
CA ILE A 174 19.87 -7.42 5.96
C ILE A 174 19.15 -6.15 6.43
N LEU A 175 17.84 -6.21 6.63
CA LEU A 175 17.06 -5.08 7.16
C LEU A 175 17.54 -4.67 8.55
N ASP A 176 17.95 -5.62 9.40
CA ASP A 176 18.59 -5.36 10.69
C ASP A 176 19.87 -4.52 10.55
N GLU A 177 20.75 -4.89 9.62
CA GLU A 177 21.99 -4.13 9.37
C GLU A 177 21.71 -2.76 8.74
N LEU A 178 20.81 -2.68 7.76
CA LEU A 178 20.41 -1.42 7.14
C LEU A 178 19.78 -0.46 8.16
N GLN A 179 19.06 -0.99 9.14
CA GLN A 179 18.49 -0.20 10.22
C GLN A 179 19.58 0.37 11.15
N LYS A 180 20.64 -0.38 11.45
CA LYS A 180 21.79 0.15 12.22
C LYS A 180 22.46 1.30 11.47
N ILE A 181 22.64 1.14 10.16
CA ILE A 181 23.15 2.21 9.29
C ILE A 181 22.21 3.42 9.31
N PHE A 182 20.91 3.19 9.17
CA PHE A 182 19.91 4.25 9.21
C PHE A 182 19.96 5.06 10.52
N LYS A 183 20.14 4.39 11.67
CA LYS A 183 20.31 5.04 12.97
C LYS A 183 21.46 6.05 12.98
N GLU A 184 22.61 5.67 12.41
CA GLU A 184 23.79 6.54 12.33
C GLU A 184 23.63 7.67 11.31
N LEU A 185 22.85 7.43 10.26
CA LEU A 185 22.54 8.43 9.23
C LEU A 185 21.57 9.51 9.70
N LEU A 186 20.58 9.15 10.52
CA LEU A 186 19.48 10.02 10.90
C LEU A 186 19.90 11.45 11.32
N PRO A 187 20.95 11.65 12.14
CA PRO A 187 21.42 12.99 12.52
C PRO A 187 21.94 13.84 11.34
N ASN A 188 22.36 13.22 10.24
CA ASN A 188 23.01 13.90 9.11
C ASN A 188 22.14 13.94 7.84
N ILE A 189 21.01 13.24 7.78
CA ILE A 189 20.10 13.31 6.63
C ILE A 189 19.57 14.74 6.49
N VAL A 190 19.67 15.31 5.29
CA VAL A 190 19.12 16.63 4.94
C VAL A 190 18.00 16.56 3.91
N SER A 191 17.93 15.49 3.11
CA SER A 191 16.88 15.29 2.13
C SER A 191 15.62 14.74 2.80
N ALA A 192 14.57 15.56 2.86
CA ALA A 192 13.26 15.14 3.33
C ALA A 192 12.75 13.93 2.53
N ARG A 193 12.84 14.01 1.20
CA ARG A 193 12.42 12.94 0.28
C ARG A 193 13.06 11.59 0.60
N ASN A 194 14.37 11.58 0.80
CA ASN A 194 15.10 10.33 1.07
C ASN A 194 14.78 9.80 2.46
N LEU A 195 14.70 10.67 3.48
CA LEU A 195 14.24 10.29 4.81
C LEU A 195 12.90 9.57 4.75
N VAL A 196 11.88 10.18 4.12
CA VAL A 196 10.55 9.59 4.06
C VAL A 196 10.52 8.33 3.18
N THR A 197 11.28 8.29 2.10
CA THR A 197 11.39 7.09 1.26
C THR A 197 11.98 5.91 2.03
N ILE A 198 13.02 6.13 2.84
CA ILE A 198 13.60 5.10 3.71
C ILE A 198 12.54 4.54 4.66
N LEU A 199 11.80 5.42 5.33
CA LEU A 199 10.72 5.04 6.25
C LEU A 199 9.64 4.23 5.54
N TYR A 200 9.14 4.74 4.42
CA TYR A 200 8.15 4.05 3.58
C TYR A 200 8.60 2.66 3.15
N GLU A 201 9.86 2.49 2.74
CA GLU A 201 10.38 1.19 2.30
C GLU A 201 10.49 0.16 3.43
N TYR A 202 10.71 0.57 4.69
CA TYR A 202 10.61 -0.33 5.85
C TYR A 202 9.17 -0.78 6.09
N SER A 203 8.21 0.14 6.04
CA SER A 203 6.79 -0.17 6.19
C SER A 203 6.31 -1.12 5.11
N LYS A 204 6.65 -0.86 3.83
CA LYS A 204 6.31 -1.73 2.71
C LYS A 204 6.77 -3.19 2.90
N LYS A 205 7.83 -3.41 3.68
CA LYS A 205 8.38 -4.74 3.98
C LYS A 205 7.83 -5.37 5.25
N ASN A 206 6.83 -4.75 5.87
CA ASN A 206 6.33 -5.13 7.19
C ASN A 206 7.45 -5.22 8.25
N TYR A 207 8.49 -4.40 8.11
CA TYR A 207 9.61 -4.40 9.03
C TYR A 207 9.34 -3.45 10.20
N THR A 208 9.63 -3.92 11.42
CA THR A 208 9.38 -3.16 12.66
C THR A 208 10.64 -2.44 13.09
N LEU A 209 10.68 -1.12 12.89
CA LEU A 209 11.81 -0.32 13.37
C LEU A 209 11.94 -0.36 14.89
N ARG A 210 13.17 -0.38 15.42
CA ARG A 210 13.41 -0.31 16.88
C ARG A 210 12.97 1.04 17.45
N SER A 211 12.52 1.04 18.70
CA SER A 211 11.97 2.24 19.35
C SER A 211 12.99 3.37 19.52
N ASP A 212 14.26 3.05 19.77
CA ASP A 212 15.34 4.05 19.83
C ASP A 212 15.56 4.77 18.49
N ILE A 213 15.29 4.08 17.37
CA ILE A 213 15.37 4.65 16.02
C ILE A 213 14.14 5.50 15.72
N LEU A 214 12.94 5.06 16.14
CA LEU A 214 11.73 5.87 16.00
C LEU A 214 11.85 7.21 16.71
N ASN A 215 12.43 7.25 17.92
CA ASN A 215 12.68 8.51 18.64
C ASN A 215 13.62 9.45 17.86
N LEU A 216 14.62 8.90 17.18
CA LEU A 216 15.52 9.67 16.31
C LEU A 216 14.79 10.14 15.03
N VAL A 217 13.89 9.33 14.48
CA VAL A 217 13.03 9.71 13.34
C VAL A 217 12.13 10.89 13.71
N GLU A 218 11.49 10.86 14.88
CA GLU A 218 10.68 11.97 15.39
C GLU A 218 11.48 13.27 15.42
N THR A 219 12.68 13.20 16.00
CA THR A 219 13.60 14.34 16.05
C THR A 219 13.98 14.79 14.64
N ALA A 220 14.35 13.85 13.77
CA ALA A 220 14.84 14.14 12.42
C ALA A 220 13.78 14.84 11.55
N ILE A 221 12.54 14.35 11.57
CA ILE A 221 11.41 14.91 10.80
C ILE A 221 11.08 16.34 11.26
N LEU A 222 11.20 16.65 12.55
CA LEU A 222 10.90 17.97 13.08
C LEU A 222 12.00 19.00 12.85
N ARG A 223 13.23 18.59 12.47
CA ARG A 223 14.33 19.53 12.25
C ARG A 223 13.99 20.63 11.24
N PRO A 224 14.41 21.89 11.49
CA PRO A 224 14.16 22.99 10.56
C PRO A 224 14.77 22.77 9.15
N SER A 225 15.89 22.06 9.07
CA SER A 225 16.57 21.75 7.79
C SER A 225 15.81 20.75 6.92
N ILE A 226 14.89 19.96 7.50
CA ILE A 226 14.06 19.03 6.75
C ILE A 226 12.79 19.77 6.31
N ASN A 227 12.75 20.23 5.06
CA ASN A 227 11.55 20.84 4.50
C ASN A 227 10.73 19.78 3.77
N LEU A 228 9.55 19.44 4.29
CA LEU A 228 8.65 18.45 3.71
C LEU A 228 7.77 19.12 2.66
N ASN A 229 7.74 18.58 1.44
CA ASN A 229 6.69 18.91 0.49
C ASN A 229 5.42 18.05 0.76
N LEU A 230 4.35 18.31 0.00
CA LEU A 230 3.08 17.59 0.19
C LEU A 230 3.20 16.07 -0.05
N GLU A 231 4.00 15.64 -1.03
CA GLU A 231 4.20 14.21 -1.33
C GLU A 231 4.99 13.53 -0.20
N ASP A 232 5.98 14.23 0.38
CA ASP A 232 6.75 13.75 1.52
C ASP A 232 5.87 13.60 2.77
N VAL A 233 4.94 14.55 3.01
CA VAL A 233 3.94 14.41 4.09
C VAL A 233 3.09 13.16 3.87
N HIS A 234 2.60 12.93 2.65
CA HIS A 234 1.79 11.76 2.33
C HIS A 234 2.55 10.45 2.60
N TYR A 235 3.77 10.29 2.06
CA TYR A 235 4.55 9.08 2.32
C TYR A 235 4.89 8.88 3.79
N PHE A 236 5.09 9.96 4.54
CA PHE A 236 5.36 9.87 5.97
C PHE A 236 4.13 9.38 6.74
N LEU A 237 2.94 9.88 6.38
CA LEU A 237 1.70 9.43 6.98
C LEU A 237 1.39 7.96 6.64
N ILE A 238 1.67 7.51 5.41
CA ILE A 238 1.58 6.07 5.06
C ILE A 238 2.50 5.25 5.96
N PHE A 239 3.75 5.69 6.16
CA PHE A 239 4.67 5.03 7.08
C PHE A 239 4.11 4.99 8.51
N ALA A 240 3.61 6.12 9.03
CA ALA A 240 3.09 6.22 10.38
C ALA A 240 1.82 5.38 10.61
N ASN A 241 0.97 5.24 9.59
CA ASN A 241 -0.23 4.41 9.61
C ASN A 241 0.05 2.91 9.39
N HIS A 242 1.28 2.56 9.02
CA HIS A 242 1.65 1.17 8.83
C HIS A 242 1.55 0.37 10.13
N SER A 243 1.19 -0.91 10.01
CA SER A 243 0.89 -1.78 11.16
C SER A 243 2.04 -1.94 12.17
N THR A 244 3.29 -1.76 11.69
CA THR A 244 4.54 -1.84 12.45
C THR A 244 4.93 -0.55 13.17
N VAL A 245 4.26 0.57 12.87
CA VAL A 245 4.54 1.92 13.40
C VAL A 245 3.34 2.51 14.13
N TYR A 246 2.12 2.11 13.75
CA TYR A 246 0.87 2.62 14.31
C TYR A 246 0.88 2.66 15.84
N SER A 247 0.59 3.84 16.39
CA SER A 247 0.61 4.20 17.81
C SER A 247 1.97 4.11 18.52
N ARG A 248 3.09 4.12 17.78
CA ARG A 248 4.46 4.09 18.36
C ARG A 248 5.18 5.43 18.32
N LEU A 249 4.66 6.39 17.57
CA LEU A 249 5.16 7.76 17.56
C LEU A 249 4.48 8.57 18.68
N SER A 250 5.26 9.40 19.36
CA SER A 250 4.88 10.09 20.58
C SER A 250 3.83 11.19 20.34
N LEU A 251 2.96 11.41 21.31
CA LEU A 251 1.99 12.52 21.26
C LEU A 251 2.67 13.90 21.13
N PRO A 252 3.77 14.21 21.86
CA PRO A 252 4.51 15.45 21.66
C PRO A 252 5.03 15.62 20.21
N PHE A 253 5.47 14.53 19.57
CA PHE A 253 5.87 14.58 18.17
C PHE A 253 4.71 15.01 17.27
N TRP A 254 3.53 14.42 17.42
CA TRP A 254 2.36 14.77 16.58
C TRP A 254 1.92 16.23 16.74
N ASN A 255 1.98 16.75 17.97
CA ASN A 255 1.69 18.17 18.22
C ASN A 255 2.67 19.07 17.46
N ASN A 256 3.97 18.80 17.52
CA ASN A 256 5.00 19.57 16.83
C ASN A 256 4.96 19.38 15.30
N PHE A 257 4.67 18.17 14.83
CA PHE A 257 4.53 17.88 13.39
C PHE A 257 3.36 18.66 12.80
N THR A 258 2.26 18.77 13.55
CA THR A 258 1.11 19.57 13.14
C THR A 258 1.46 21.06 13.05
N GLU A 259 2.22 21.61 14.01
CA GLU A 259 2.69 23.00 13.94
C GLU A 259 3.57 23.23 12.70
N LYS A 260 4.46 22.28 12.41
CA LYS A 260 5.29 22.31 11.21
C LYS A 260 4.44 22.30 9.94
N LEU A 261 3.44 21.43 9.88
CA LEU A 261 2.52 21.32 8.74
C LEU A 261 1.73 22.63 8.52
N ILE A 262 1.21 23.24 9.59
CA ILE A 262 0.49 24.52 9.52
C ILE A 262 1.35 25.61 8.88
N ARG A 263 2.65 25.68 9.23
CA ARG A 263 3.58 26.64 8.63
C ARG A 263 3.83 26.36 7.14
N SER A 264 3.89 25.08 6.75
CA SER A 264 4.13 24.67 5.36
C SER A 264 2.94 24.90 4.43
N ILE A 265 1.70 24.75 4.91
CA ILE A 265 0.49 24.91 4.11
C ILE A 265 0.39 26.31 3.46
N ASN A 266 0.94 27.33 4.11
CA ASN A 266 0.87 28.71 3.65
C ASN A 266 1.76 29.02 2.44
N LEU A 267 2.54 28.05 1.93
CA LEU A 267 3.64 28.33 1.03
C LEU A 267 3.42 28.04 -0.46
N GLU A 268 2.45 27.23 -0.90
CA GLU A 268 2.15 27.00 -2.35
C GLU A 268 1.12 25.86 -2.62
N TRP A 269 0.72 25.08 -1.62
CA TRP A 269 0.01 23.82 -1.88
C TRP A 269 -1.46 24.01 -2.29
N SER A 270 -1.93 23.16 -3.21
CA SER A 270 -3.37 23.01 -3.47
C SER A 270 -4.07 22.55 -2.20
N ALA A 271 -5.02 23.33 -1.70
CA ALA A 271 -5.68 23.04 -0.44
C ALA A 271 -6.54 21.76 -0.54
N ALA A 272 -7.26 21.59 -1.67
CA ALA A 272 -8.04 20.40 -1.95
C ALA A 272 -7.18 19.13 -2.02
N THR A 273 -6.05 19.19 -2.74
CA THR A 273 -5.10 18.07 -2.83
C THR A 273 -4.52 17.72 -1.47
N THR A 274 -4.17 18.73 -0.68
CA THR A 274 -3.62 18.56 0.67
C THR A 274 -4.65 17.87 1.58
N MET A 275 -5.89 18.37 1.62
CA MET A 275 -6.96 17.74 2.40
C MET A 275 -7.20 16.29 1.97
N ASN A 276 -7.09 15.99 0.66
CA ASN A 276 -7.29 14.64 0.14
C ASN A 276 -6.24 13.67 0.70
N TYR A 277 -4.93 14.00 0.60
CA TYR A 277 -3.86 13.16 1.17
C TYR A 277 -3.99 13.00 2.68
N LEU A 278 -4.28 14.09 3.41
CA LEU A 278 -4.50 14.00 4.85
C LEU A 278 -5.70 13.10 5.19
N SER A 279 -6.79 13.18 4.42
CA SER A 279 -8.00 12.40 4.68
C SER A 279 -7.83 10.91 4.39
N GLN A 280 -7.09 10.56 3.34
CA GLN A 280 -6.76 9.17 2.99
C GLN A 280 -5.99 8.51 4.13
N GLU A 281 -5.06 9.25 4.69
CA GLU A 281 -4.24 8.81 5.81
C GLU A 281 -4.87 9.11 7.18
N GLY A 282 -6.12 9.54 7.24
CA GLY A 282 -6.83 9.71 8.51
C GLY A 282 -6.31 10.84 9.39
N PHE A 283 -5.50 11.77 8.89
CA PHE A 283 -4.91 12.87 9.66
C PHE A 283 -5.94 13.99 9.92
N PHE A 284 -7.00 13.71 10.68
CA PHE A 284 -8.14 14.59 10.91
C PHE A 284 -7.91 15.62 12.02
N ILE A 285 -7.03 16.59 11.78
CA ILE A 285 -6.72 17.64 12.76
C ILE A 285 -7.50 18.91 12.44
N ASP A 286 -8.49 19.25 13.27
CA ASP A 286 -9.46 20.33 13.04
C ASP A 286 -8.81 21.68 12.68
N ARG A 287 -7.75 22.07 13.39
CA ARG A 287 -7.02 23.32 13.11
C ARG A 287 -6.35 23.35 11.72
N VAL A 288 -5.84 22.21 11.25
CA VAL A 288 -5.21 22.09 9.92
C VAL A 288 -6.29 22.21 8.85
N TYR A 289 -7.39 21.47 9.02
CA TYR A 289 -8.51 21.51 8.08
C TYR A 289 -9.22 22.85 8.05
N LYS A 290 -9.27 23.60 9.15
CA LYS A 290 -9.81 24.96 9.16
C LYS A 290 -9.03 25.88 8.21
N ILE A 291 -7.70 25.86 8.29
CA ILE A 291 -6.83 26.66 7.41
C ILE A 291 -7.00 26.20 5.95
N LEU A 292 -6.94 24.89 5.71
CA LEU A 292 -7.09 24.35 4.36
C LEU A 292 -8.46 24.63 3.76
N THR A 293 -9.53 24.60 4.56
CA THR A 293 -10.89 24.88 4.11
C THR A 293 -11.03 26.33 3.64
N GLU A 294 -10.51 27.29 4.42
CA GLU A 294 -10.52 28.70 4.01
C GLU A 294 -9.67 28.94 2.75
N ASN A 295 -8.47 28.34 2.69
CA ASN A 295 -7.64 28.41 1.48
C ASN A 295 -8.33 27.78 0.26
N TRP A 296 -9.02 26.65 0.44
CA TRP A 296 -9.79 26.00 -0.61
C TRP A 296 -10.93 26.87 -1.12
N LYS A 297 -11.69 27.51 -0.21
CA LYS A 297 -12.73 28.47 -0.59
C LYS A 297 -12.14 29.60 -1.43
N ILE A 298 -11.03 30.20 -1.00
CA ILE A 298 -10.34 31.28 -1.73
C ILE A 298 -9.88 30.81 -3.12
N GLN A 299 -9.19 29.66 -3.20
CA GLN A 299 -8.69 29.08 -4.45
C GLN A 299 -9.84 28.81 -5.44
N PHE A 300 -10.96 28.29 -4.96
CA PHE A 300 -12.15 28.10 -5.79
C PHE A 300 -12.74 29.44 -6.24
N GLU A 301 -12.90 30.41 -5.33
CA GLU A 301 -13.52 31.69 -5.69
C GLU A 301 -12.68 32.49 -6.70
N GLN A 302 -11.36 32.31 -6.72
CA GLN A 302 -10.46 32.92 -7.71
C GLN A 302 -10.51 32.22 -9.07
N SER A 303 -10.47 30.89 -9.09
CA SER A 303 -10.40 30.11 -10.34
C SER A 303 -11.76 29.84 -10.97
N LYS A 304 -12.81 29.74 -10.14
CA LYS A 304 -14.12 29.14 -10.46
C LYS A 304 -14.03 27.74 -11.08
N ASP A 305 -12.92 27.02 -10.83
CA ASP A 305 -12.73 25.66 -11.32
C ASP A 305 -13.54 24.68 -10.46
N VAL A 306 -14.54 24.06 -11.10
CA VAL A 306 -15.43 23.10 -10.46
C VAL A 306 -14.69 21.84 -9.99
N LYS A 307 -13.54 21.50 -10.58
CA LYS A 307 -12.71 20.37 -10.11
C LYS A 307 -12.14 20.65 -8.72
N ILE A 308 -11.70 21.88 -8.46
CA ILE A 308 -11.21 22.30 -7.13
C ILE A 308 -12.34 22.21 -6.11
N LEU A 309 -13.55 22.69 -6.45
CA LEU A 309 -14.72 22.59 -5.57
C LEU A 309 -15.06 21.13 -5.24
N ARG A 310 -15.14 20.27 -6.27
CA ARG A 310 -15.39 18.84 -6.09
C ARG A 310 -14.33 18.18 -5.21
N GLU A 311 -13.05 18.38 -5.49
CA GLU A 311 -11.96 17.72 -4.77
C GLU A 311 -11.91 18.10 -3.30
N GLY A 312 -12.07 19.39 -2.98
CA GLY A 312 -12.11 19.83 -1.59
C GLY A 312 -13.30 19.26 -0.83
N PHE A 313 -14.48 19.18 -1.46
CA PHE A 313 -15.64 18.55 -0.85
C PHE A 313 -15.46 17.05 -0.62
N ILE A 314 -14.92 16.31 -1.61
CA ILE A 314 -14.62 14.88 -1.44
C ILE A 314 -13.67 14.67 -0.26
N ALA A 315 -12.60 15.46 -0.20
CA ALA A 315 -11.62 15.37 0.88
C ALA A 315 -12.24 15.66 2.26
N LEU A 316 -13.08 16.69 2.36
CA LEU A 316 -13.79 17.03 3.59
C LEU A 316 -14.78 15.94 4.00
N SER A 317 -15.49 15.34 3.04
CA SER A 317 -16.44 14.25 3.29
C SER A 317 -15.78 12.94 3.76
N ASN A 318 -14.46 12.81 3.58
CA ASN A 318 -13.68 11.72 4.14
C ASN A 318 -13.08 12.06 5.51
N SER A 319 -13.38 13.25 6.05
CA SER A 319 -12.88 13.76 7.33
C SER A 319 -14.01 14.08 8.31
N TRP A 320 -13.63 14.45 9.53
CA TRP A 320 -14.54 15.00 10.56
C TRP A 320 -14.58 16.51 10.61
N CYS A 321 -13.73 17.17 9.84
CA CYS A 321 -13.49 18.59 9.94
C CYS A 321 -14.43 19.36 9.01
N PHE A 322 -15.70 18.95 8.95
CA PHE A 322 -16.68 19.47 8.02
C PHE A 322 -17.90 20.03 8.75
N SER A 323 -17.90 21.34 8.96
CA SER A 323 -18.97 22.06 9.66
C SER A 323 -20.18 22.33 8.76
N GLN A 324 -21.34 22.57 9.39
CA GLN A 324 -22.57 22.95 8.68
C GLN A 324 -22.41 24.21 7.82
N GLU A 325 -21.69 25.22 8.29
CA GLU A 325 -21.43 26.46 7.52
C GLU A 325 -20.71 26.16 6.19
N VAL A 326 -19.67 25.32 6.23
CA VAL A 326 -18.91 24.92 5.04
C VAL A 326 -19.79 24.06 4.13
N LEU A 327 -20.64 23.20 4.68
CA LEU A 327 -21.61 22.44 3.90
C LEU A 327 -22.56 23.37 3.15
N ASP A 328 -23.19 24.31 3.83
CA ASP A 328 -24.14 25.25 3.23
C ASP A 328 -23.46 26.09 2.13
N TRP A 329 -22.26 26.59 2.40
CA TRP A 329 -21.42 27.29 1.42
C TRP A 329 -21.15 26.43 0.18
N THR A 330 -20.86 25.14 0.38
CA THR A 330 -20.52 24.21 -0.70
C THR A 330 -21.74 23.85 -1.54
N LEU A 331 -22.87 23.54 -0.91
CA LEU A 331 -24.11 23.16 -1.61
C LEU A 331 -24.65 24.30 -2.48
N GLU A 332 -24.61 25.54 -1.99
CA GLU A 332 -24.98 26.73 -2.76
C GLU A 332 -24.18 26.81 -4.08
N ARG A 333 -22.86 26.56 -4.02
CA ARG A 333 -21.97 26.60 -5.18
C ARG A 333 -22.17 25.41 -6.09
N PHE A 334 -22.37 24.22 -5.54
CA PHE A 334 -22.72 23.07 -6.35
C PHE A 334 -24.01 23.27 -7.15
N LEU A 335 -25.05 23.87 -6.56
CA LEU A 335 -26.27 24.21 -7.30
C LEU A 335 -25.98 25.21 -8.42
N LYS A 336 -25.21 26.26 -8.12
CA LYS A 336 -24.83 27.29 -9.09
C LYS A 336 -24.03 26.74 -10.28
N TYR A 337 -23.19 25.73 -10.04
CA TYR A 337 -22.29 25.17 -11.05
C TYR A 337 -22.69 23.75 -11.49
N LEU A 338 -23.91 23.31 -11.16
CA LEU A 338 -24.34 21.92 -11.34
C LEU A 338 -24.17 21.44 -12.80
N ASP A 339 -24.43 22.33 -13.76
CA ASP A 339 -24.33 22.05 -15.20
C ASP A 339 -22.90 21.90 -15.72
N LYS A 340 -21.89 22.30 -14.94
CA LYS A 340 -20.48 22.23 -15.33
C LYS A 340 -19.79 20.95 -14.89
N PHE A 341 -20.44 20.15 -14.04
CA PHE A 341 -19.87 18.91 -13.53
C PHE A 341 -20.02 17.78 -14.55
N GLU A 342 -18.93 17.01 -14.72
CA GLU A 342 -18.94 15.80 -15.53
C GLU A 342 -19.59 14.64 -14.75
N GLU A 343 -19.92 13.55 -15.46
CA GLU A 343 -20.56 12.35 -14.86
C GLU A 343 -19.79 11.81 -13.65
N PHE A 344 -18.45 11.79 -13.75
CA PHE A 344 -17.55 11.39 -12.67
C PHE A 344 -17.72 12.30 -11.43
N ASP A 345 -17.79 13.61 -11.65
CA ASP A 345 -17.90 14.58 -10.56
C ASP A 345 -19.21 14.42 -9.81
N LEU A 346 -20.32 14.30 -10.55
CA LEU A 346 -21.65 14.13 -10.00
C LEU A 346 -21.75 12.87 -9.13
N LEU A 347 -21.19 11.75 -9.59
CA LEU A 347 -21.14 10.50 -8.81
C LEU A 347 -20.33 10.67 -7.53
N HIS A 348 -19.17 11.33 -7.58
CA HIS A 348 -18.35 11.52 -6.40
C HIS A 348 -18.93 12.53 -5.40
N ILE A 349 -19.65 13.56 -5.87
CA ILE A 349 -20.42 14.47 -5.01
C ILE A 349 -21.54 13.69 -4.31
N ALA A 350 -22.33 12.92 -5.06
CA ALA A 350 -23.39 12.09 -4.50
C ALA A 350 -22.85 11.10 -3.46
N ARG A 351 -21.74 10.42 -3.76
CA ARG A 351 -21.07 9.53 -2.80
C ARG A 351 -20.67 10.25 -1.52
N SER A 352 -20.06 11.42 -1.65
CA SER A 352 -19.61 12.23 -0.51
C SER A 352 -20.77 12.64 0.40
N LEU A 353 -21.92 13.00 -0.18
CA LEU A 353 -23.16 13.28 0.56
C LEU A 353 -23.69 12.03 1.27
N THR A 354 -23.71 10.87 0.61
CA THR A 354 -24.14 9.62 1.26
C THR A 354 -23.24 9.22 2.44
N ILE A 355 -21.91 9.37 2.29
CA ILE A 355 -20.94 9.09 3.36
C ILE A 355 -21.23 9.95 4.59
N GLN A 356 -21.55 11.23 4.38
CA GLN A 356 -21.88 12.17 5.45
C GLN A 356 -23.34 12.05 5.94
N GLY A 357 -24.19 11.28 5.24
CA GLY A 357 -25.62 11.18 5.53
C GLY A 357 -26.41 12.46 5.30
N ILE A 358 -25.99 13.26 4.33
CA ILE A 358 -26.62 14.54 4.02
C ILE A 358 -27.68 14.32 2.95
N TYR A 359 -28.95 14.54 3.29
CA TYR A 359 -30.11 14.22 2.44
C TYR A 359 -31.04 15.41 2.20
N ARG A 360 -30.46 16.59 1.96
CA ARG A 360 -31.18 17.83 1.69
C ARG A 360 -31.96 17.80 0.38
N ASN A 361 -33.28 17.98 0.45
CA ASN A 361 -34.20 17.84 -0.69
C ASN A 361 -33.92 18.82 -1.83
N ASP A 362 -33.64 20.06 -1.47
CA ASP A 362 -33.32 21.16 -2.36
C ASP A 362 -32.05 20.90 -3.17
N PHE A 363 -31.16 20.04 -2.69
CA PHE A 363 -29.95 19.63 -3.40
C PHE A 363 -30.07 18.30 -4.15
N TRP A 364 -30.64 17.27 -3.50
CA TRP A 364 -30.70 15.93 -4.10
C TRP A 364 -31.61 15.88 -5.33
N THR A 365 -32.70 16.64 -5.36
CA THR A 365 -33.62 16.67 -6.49
C THR A 365 -32.93 17.08 -7.80
N PRO A 366 -32.24 18.24 -7.89
CA PRO A 366 -31.51 18.61 -9.10
C PRO A 366 -30.30 17.70 -9.38
N LEU A 367 -29.62 17.18 -8.35
CA LEU A 367 -28.51 16.24 -8.54
C LEU A 367 -28.97 14.93 -9.20
N VAL A 368 -30.03 14.31 -8.70
CA VAL A 368 -30.59 13.07 -9.29
C VAL A 368 -31.08 13.30 -10.71
N ALA A 369 -31.66 14.48 -10.98
CA ALA A 369 -32.07 14.86 -12.32
C ALA A 369 -30.90 14.90 -13.32
N LYS A 370 -29.66 15.07 -12.87
CA LYS A 370 -28.44 14.91 -13.68
C LYS A 370 -27.95 13.47 -13.72
N LEU A 371 -27.90 12.80 -12.57
CA LEU A 371 -27.40 11.42 -12.46
C LEU A 371 -28.16 10.44 -13.36
N LYS A 372 -29.46 10.67 -13.60
CA LYS A 372 -30.29 9.79 -14.46
C LYS A 372 -29.83 9.72 -15.93
N PHE A 373 -29.03 10.67 -16.38
CA PHE A 373 -28.51 10.70 -17.76
C PHE A 373 -27.13 10.08 -17.90
N ILE A 374 -26.51 9.64 -16.79
CA ILE A 374 -25.22 8.96 -16.83
C ILE A 374 -25.39 7.63 -17.55
N ASN A 375 -24.57 7.40 -18.59
CA ASN A 375 -24.57 6.15 -19.30
C ASN A 375 -23.76 5.08 -18.52
N PRO A 376 -24.40 4.01 -18.00
CA PRO A 376 -23.70 2.95 -17.25
C PRO A 376 -22.52 2.36 -18.02
N ASN A 377 -22.62 2.25 -19.35
CA ASN A 377 -21.61 1.62 -20.20
C ASN A 377 -20.32 2.44 -20.33
N LYS A 378 -20.35 3.74 -19.99
CA LYS A 378 -19.17 4.61 -19.98
C LYS A 378 -18.43 4.59 -18.65
N LEU A 379 -19.02 4.03 -17.60
CA LEU A 379 -18.40 3.98 -16.28
C LEU A 379 -17.36 2.86 -16.21
N SER A 380 -16.22 3.16 -15.59
CA SER A 380 -15.27 2.15 -15.16
C SER A 380 -15.89 1.21 -14.12
N SER A 381 -15.29 0.02 -13.90
CA SER A 381 -15.72 -0.90 -12.83
C SER A 381 -15.81 -0.20 -11.46
N ALA A 382 -14.86 0.69 -11.15
CA ALA A 382 -14.88 1.50 -9.94
C ALA A 382 -16.05 2.51 -9.92
N GLY A 383 -16.33 3.18 -11.04
CA GLY A 383 -17.47 4.09 -11.17
C GLY A 383 -18.82 3.38 -11.00
N LYS A 384 -18.97 2.21 -11.60
CA LYS A 384 -20.14 1.32 -11.41
C LYS A 384 -20.31 0.94 -9.93
N SER A 385 -19.23 0.53 -9.25
CA SER A 385 -19.24 0.24 -7.82
C SER A 385 -19.66 1.44 -6.96
N VAL A 386 -19.25 2.66 -7.31
CA VAL A 386 -19.66 3.89 -6.62
C VAL A 386 -21.15 4.17 -6.82
N ALA A 387 -21.64 4.05 -8.06
CA ALA A 387 -23.06 4.23 -8.36
C ALA A 387 -23.94 3.24 -7.57
N TYR A 388 -23.56 1.96 -7.55
CA TYR A 388 -24.25 0.93 -6.75
C TYR A 388 -24.32 1.30 -5.27
N HIS A 389 -23.20 1.76 -4.71
CA HIS A 389 -23.10 2.17 -3.32
C HIS A 389 -24.03 3.34 -2.99
N ILE A 390 -24.12 4.34 -3.87
CA ILE A 390 -25.00 5.50 -3.68
C ILE A 390 -26.47 5.05 -3.64
N CYS A 391 -26.90 4.26 -4.61
CA CYS A 391 -28.28 3.76 -4.67
C CYS A 391 -28.66 2.97 -3.41
N LYS A 392 -27.82 2.00 -3.01
CA LYS A 392 -28.06 1.20 -1.80
C LYS A 392 -28.05 2.04 -0.53
N SER A 393 -27.18 3.04 -0.45
CA SER A 393 -27.17 3.97 0.68
C SER A 393 -28.46 4.77 0.76
N ILE A 394 -28.94 5.30 -0.37
CA ILE A 394 -30.19 6.07 -0.44
C ILE A 394 -31.41 5.19 -0.10
N GLU A 395 -31.47 3.95 -0.61
CA GLU A 395 -32.53 2.99 -0.29
C GLU A 395 -32.67 2.74 1.23
N ILE A 396 -31.56 2.74 1.96
CA ILE A 396 -31.53 2.51 3.40
C ILE A 396 -31.83 3.80 4.18
N ASP A 397 -31.27 4.93 3.74
CA ASP A 397 -31.25 6.14 4.55
C ASP A 397 -32.42 7.12 4.30
N MET A 398 -33.00 7.17 3.10
CA MET A 398 -34.01 8.18 2.73
C MET A 398 -35.46 7.71 2.93
N ALA A 399 -36.35 8.68 3.22
CA ALA A 399 -37.79 8.47 3.34
C ALA A 399 -38.44 8.02 2.01
N GLU A 400 -39.60 7.37 2.11
CA GLU A 400 -40.29 6.70 0.99
C GLU A 400 -40.55 7.60 -0.23
N ASN A 401 -40.70 8.90 0.00
CA ASN A 401 -40.89 9.94 -1.02
C ASN A 401 -39.72 10.07 -2.00
N TYR A 402 -38.59 9.42 -1.74
CA TYR A 402 -37.42 9.38 -2.62
C TYR A 402 -37.31 8.12 -3.47
N LYS A 403 -38.17 7.12 -3.26
CA LYS A 403 -38.18 5.88 -4.06
C LYS A 403 -38.44 6.15 -5.55
N GLU A 404 -39.22 7.18 -5.89
CA GLU A 404 -39.47 7.58 -7.28
C GLU A 404 -38.18 8.07 -7.97
N ASN A 405 -37.33 8.80 -7.24
CA ASN A 405 -36.01 9.25 -7.70
C ASN A 405 -34.99 8.10 -7.80
N LEU A 406 -35.07 7.11 -6.91
CA LEU A 406 -34.26 5.88 -6.93
C LEU A 406 -34.57 4.98 -8.12
N THR A 407 -35.85 4.89 -8.53
CA THR A 407 -36.31 4.01 -9.63
C THR A 407 -35.55 4.27 -10.93
N ASN A 408 -35.15 5.52 -11.16
CA ASN A 408 -34.35 5.92 -12.32
C ASN A 408 -32.87 5.54 -12.21
N LEU A 409 -32.34 5.41 -11.00
CA LEU A 409 -30.98 4.94 -10.72
C LEU A 409 -30.90 3.39 -10.67
N HIS A 410 -32.01 2.69 -10.47
CA HIS A 410 -32.05 1.22 -10.42
C HIS A 410 -31.60 0.55 -11.72
N SER A 411 -31.75 1.21 -12.88
CA SER A 411 -31.26 0.72 -14.18
C SER A 411 -29.72 0.56 -14.22
N LEU A 412 -28.98 1.30 -13.38
CA LEU A 412 -27.53 1.18 -13.21
C LEU A 412 -27.12 -0.06 -12.37
N LEU A 413 -28.03 -0.66 -11.60
CA LEU A 413 -27.68 -1.61 -10.52
C LEU A 413 -27.29 -3.01 -10.99
N SER A 414 -27.91 -3.56 -12.03
CA SER A 414 -27.68 -4.96 -12.41
C SER A 414 -26.24 -5.21 -12.87
N GLU A 415 -25.71 -4.36 -13.75
CA GLU A 415 -24.31 -4.43 -14.18
C GLU A 415 -23.33 -3.99 -13.08
N SER A 416 -23.73 -3.01 -12.28
CA SER A 416 -22.87 -2.48 -11.21
C SER A 416 -22.72 -3.43 -10.03
N HIS A 417 -23.75 -4.22 -9.74
CA HIS A 417 -23.73 -5.28 -8.74
C HIS A 417 -22.69 -6.37 -9.06
N HIS A 418 -22.60 -6.79 -10.33
CA HIS A 418 -21.61 -7.77 -10.76
C HIS A 418 -20.17 -7.25 -10.59
N SER A 419 -19.94 -5.97 -10.94
CA SER A 419 -18.64 -5.32 -10.74
C SER A 419 -18.29 -5.13 -9.26
N TYR A 420 -19.28 -4.85 -8.41
CA TYR A 420 -19.11 -4.78 -6.96
C TYR A 420 -18.69 -6.14 -6.38
N LYS A 421 -19.42 -7.22 -6.71
CA LYS A 421 -19.11 -8.59 -6.27
C LYS A 421 -17.73 -9.07 -6.73
N ASN A 422 -17.27 -8.69 -7.92
CA ASN A 422 -15.93 -9.09 -8.40
C ASN A 422 -14.78 -8.32 -7.71
N ASN A 423 -15.06 -7.14 -7.15
CA ASN A 423 -14.07 -6.33 -6.41
C ASN A 423 -14.07 -6.61 -4.90
N ALA A 424 -15.11 -7.28 -4.38
CA ALA A 424 -15.16 -7.76 -3.01
C ALA A 424 -14.00 -8.74 -2.75
N LYS A 425 -13.10 -8.38 -1.84
CA LYS A 425 -12.02 -9.24 -1.37
C LYS A 425 -12.14 -9.38 0.14
N PHE A 426 -12.48 -10.58 0.58
CA PHE A 426 -12.45 -10.92 1.99
C PHE A 426 -11.02 -10.84 2.52
N THR A 427 -10.81 -10.00 3.52
CA THR A 427 -9.50 -9.89 4.18
C THR A 427 -9.62 -10.53 5.56
N LYS A 428 -9.44 -11.85 5.65
CA LYS A 428 -9.45 -12.54 6.95
C LYS A 428 -8.30 -12.03 7.82
N THR A 429 -8.63 -11.33 8.91
CA THR A 429 -7.63 -10.89 9.89
C THR A 429 -7.39 -11.98 10.94
N TYR A 430 -6.21 -11.98 11.57
CA TYR A 430 -5.92 -12.87 12.71
C TYR A 430 -6.92 -12.65 13.86
N SER A 431 -7.30 -11.40 14.07
CA SER A 431 -8.22 -10.95 15.12
C SER A 431 -9.65 -11.45 14.91
N GLN A 432 -10.11 -11.51 13.66
CA GLN A 432 -11.40 -12.16 13.32
C GLN A 432 -11.40 -13.64 13.74
N LYS A 433 -10.33 -14.38 13.47
CA LYS A 433 -10.21 -15.80 13.89
C LYS A 433 -10.21 -15.94 15.41
N TYR A 434 -9.55 -15.02 16.11
CA TYR A 434 -9.52 -15.02 17.57
C TYR A 434 -10.91 -14.78 18.18
N ILE A 435 -11.64 -13.78 17.68
CA ILE A 435 -13.00 -13.49 18.13
C ILE A 435 -13.95 -14.65 17.80
N ALA A 436 -13.84 -15.23 16.60
CA ALA A 436 -14.62 -16.42 16.23
C ALA A 436 -14.37 -17.60 17.18
N ARG A 437 -13.11 -17.81 17.61
CA ARG A 437 -12.77 -18.82 18.62
C ARG A 437 -13.42 -18.51 19.96
N ILE A 438 -13.42 -17.25 20.41
CA ILE A 438 -14.08 -16.85 21.66
C ILE A 438 -15.59 -17.12 21.56
N LEU A 439 -16.25 -16.69 20.48
CA LEU A 439 -17.68 -16.93 20.28
C LEU A 439 -18.02 -18.43 20.31
N SER A 440 -17.16 -19.26 19.74
CA SER A 440 -17.30 -20.72 19.77
C SER A 440 -17.19 -21.29 21.19
N LEU A 441 -16.26 -20.77 22.01
CA LEU A 441 -16.10 -21.19 23.42
C LEU A 441 -17.33 -20.88 24.26
N TYR A 442 -18.06 -19.82 23.91
CA TYR A 442 -19.31 -19.41 24.55
C TYR A 442 -20.57 -19.98 23.87
N GLU A 443 -20.41 -20.96 22.98
CA GLU A 443 -21.52 -21.65 22.30
C GLU A 443 -22.43 -20.71 21.50
N TYR A 444 -21.93 -19.56 21.05
CA TYR A 444 -22.66 -18.70 20.14
C TYR A 444 -22.72 -19.31 18.73
N ASN A 445 -23.92 -19.31 18.13
CA ASN A 445 -24.08 -19.56 16.71
C ASN A 445 -23.73 -18.27 15.93
N PHE A 446 -22.70 -18.33 15.09
CA PHE A 446 -22.27 -17.18 14.30
C PHE A 446 -21.87 -17.56 12.87
N LEU A 447 -21.97 -16.58 11.98
CA LEU A 447 -21.57 -16.67 10.58
C LEU A 447 -20.42 -15.69 10.32
N GLU A 448 -19.33 -16.17 9.71
CA GLU A 448 -18.22 -15.31 9.31
C GLU A 448 -18.43 -14.71 7.91
N ASN A 449 -17.89 -13.52 7.66
CA ASN A 449 -17.72 -12.92 6.33
C ASN A 449 -19.03 -12.87 5.52
N GLN A 450 -20.08 -12.32 6.12
CA GLN A 450 -21.40 -12.25 5.51
C GLN A 450 -21.58 -10.94 4.73
N TYR A 451 -22.52 -10.94 3.80
CA TYR A 451 -23.02 -9.72 3.18
C TYR A 451 -24.43 -9.41 3.67
N ILE A 452 -24.61 -8.23 4.23
CA ILE A 452 -25.94 -7.69 4.53
C ILE A 452 -26.41 -6.84 3.34
N SER A 453 -27.62 -7.13 2.87
CA SER A 453 -28.24 -6.46 1.71
C SER A 453 -27.38 -6.49 0.44
N GLU A 454 -26.57 -7.55 0.28
CA GLU A 454 -25.59 -7.75 -0.80
C GLU A 454 -24.54 -6.65 -0.95
N PHE A 455 -24.39 -5.80 0.07
CA PHE A 455 -23.68 -4.53 -0.02
C PHE A 455 -22.72 -4.31 1.13
N TYR A 456 -23.10 -4.61 2.36
CA TYR A 456 -22.20 -4.49 3.50
C TYR A 456 -21.55 -5.83 3.80
N GLU A 457 -20.28 -5.95 3.47
CA GLU A 457 -19.42 -7.01 4.00
C GLU A 457 -19.29 -6.81 5.51
N ILE A 458 -19.53 -7.85 6.29
CA ILE A 458 -19.42 -7.85 7.74
C ILE A 458 -18.55 -9.02 8.22
N ASP A 459 -17.77 -8.79 9.28
CA ASP A 459 -16.79 -9.78 9.73
C ASP A 459 -17.46 -10.99 10.39
N LEU A 460 -18.40 -10.74 11.31
CA LEU A 460 -19.11 -11.77 12.09
C LEU A 460 -20.56 -11.35 12.33
N LEU A 461 -21.49 -12.28 12.14
CA LEU A 461 -22.92 -12.12 12.42
C LEU A 461 -23.37 -13.17 13.44
N ILE A 462 -24.10 -12.76 14.48
CA ILE A 462 -24.83 -13.63 15.40
C ILE A 462 -26.33 -13.49 15.04
N PRO A 463 -26.89 -14.40 14.22
CA PRO A 463 -28.21 -14.21 13.62
C PRO A 463 -29.32 -14.06 14.65
N ASP A 464 -29.31 -14.92 15.68
CA ASP A 464 -30.37 -14.96 16.70
C ASP A 464 -30.46 -13.68 17.55
N LYS A 465 -29.40 -12.85 17.52
CA LYS A 465 -29.33 -11.57 18.23
C LYS A 465 -29.40 -10.36 17.31
N ASN A 466 -29.50 -10.56 15.99
CA ASN A 466 -29.28 -9.51 14.98
C ASN A 466 -28.03 -8.68 15.27
N LEU A 467 -26.95 -9.33 15.72
CA LEU A 467 -25.76 -8.68 16.22
C LEU A 467 -24.59 -8.89 15.26
N ILE A 468 -23.99 -7.80 14.82
CA ILE A 468 -22.82 -7.77 13.95
C ILE A 468 -21.62 -7.38 14.80
N ILE A 469 -20.53 -8.11 14.64
CA ILE A 469 -19.24 -7.78 15.24
C ILE A 469 -18.29 -7.41 14.11
N GLU A 470 -17.83 -6.17 14.12
CA GLU A 470 -16.87 -5.59 13.18
C GLU A 470 -15.51 -5.48 13.86
N VAL A 471 -14.52 -6.12 13.26
CA VAL A 471 -13.14 -6.10 13.74
C VAL A 471 -12.43 -4.93 13.08
N LEU A 472 -12.00 -3.98 13.88
CA LEU A 472 -11.27 -2.82 13.42
C LEU A 472 -9.86 -3.25 12.98
N GLY A 473 -9.73 -3.59 11.70
CA GLY A 473 -8.44 -3.79 11.06
C GLY A 473 -7.62 -2.49 11.00
N LYS A 474 -6.30 -2.59 11.20
CA LYS A 474 -5.35 -1.48 10.96
C LYS A 474 -5.32 -1.11 9.47
N PRO A 475 -5.13 0.16 9.06
CA PRO A 475 -5.51 1.44 9.66
C PRO A 475 -6.84 2.00 9.11
N TYR A 476 -7.66 1.19 8.42
CA TYR A 476 -8.72 1.67 7.53
C TYR A 476 -9.97 2.24 8.21
N HIS A 477 -10.07 2.09 9.53
CA HIS A 477 -11.31 2.39 10.25
C HIS A 477 -11.14 3.42 11.36
N PHE A 478 -9.92 3.68 11.85
CA PHE A 478 -9.67 4.54 13.00
C PHE A 478 -8.40 5.38 12.87
N SER A 479 -8.55 6.69 13.06
CA SER A 479 -7.44 7.65 13.02
C SER A 479 -6.70 7.67 14.36
N GLN A 480 -5.41 7.31 14.35
CA GLN A 480 -4.54 7.47 15.53
C GLN A 480 -4.24 8.93 15.89
N PHE A 481 -4.44 9.85 14.94
CA PHE A 481 -4.11 11.26 15.11
C PHE A 481 -5.22 12.04 15.81
N SER A 482 -6.47 11.66 15.53
CA SER A 482 -7.66 12.36 16.02
C SER A 482 -8.49 11.54 17.00
N ASN A 483 -8.18 10.24 17.14
CA ASN A 483 -8.98 9.29 17.92
C ASN A 483 -10.43 9.18 17.41
N LYS A 484 -10.64 9.33 16.09
CA LYS A 484 -11.97 9.29 15.43
C LYS A 484 -12.05 8.16 14.38
N PHE A 485 -13.23 7.58 14.22
CA PHE A 485 -13.51 6.58 13.17
C PHE A 485 -13.64 7.21 11.80
N TYR A 486 -13.25 6.53 10.72
CA TYR A 486 -13.45 7.09 9.39
C TYR A 486 -14.95 7.27 9.07
N PRO A 487 -15.38 8.37 8.41
CA PRO A 487 -16.80 8.62 8.14
C PRO A 487 -17.51 7.46 7.40
N LYS A 488 -16.82 6.79 6.50
CA LYS A 488 -17.36 5.63 5.76
C LYS A 488 -17.74 4.46 6.67
N LEU A 489 -16.97 4.21 7.75
CA LEU A 489 -17.30 3.18 8.72
C LEU A 489 -18.58 3.56 9.47
N LEU A 490 -18.72 4.83 9.88
CA LEU A 490 -19.91 5.28 10.59
C LEU A 490 -21.18 5.22 9.73
N MET A 491 -21.06 5.57 8.45
CA MET A 491 -22.15 5.38 7.50
C MET A 491 -22.56 3.90 7.43
N LYS A 492 -21.60 2.97 7.32
CA LYS A 492 -21.87 1.52 7.38
C LYS A 492 -22.63 1.14 8.65
N ILE A 493 -22.14 1.56 9.82
CA ILE A 493 -22.80 1.28 11.12
C ILE A 493 -24.22 1.84 11.15
N ARG A 494 -24.42 3.09 10.73
CA ARG A 494 -25.76 3.72 10.68
C ARG A 494 -26.73 2.92 9.82
N HIS A 495 -26.29 2.50 8.64
CA HIS A 495 -27.14 1.76 7.72
C HIS A 495 -27.47 0.36 8.26
N LEU A 496 -26.49 -0.34 8.84
CA LEU A 496 -26.72 -1.63 9.49
C LEU A 496 -27.73 -1.50 10.65
N ASN A 497 -27.62 -0.45 11.45
CA ASN A 497 -28.59 -0.13 12.50
C ASN A 497 -30.01 0.11 11.95
N LYS A 498 -30.14 0.85 10.84
CA LYS A 498 -31.45 1.04 10.18
C LYS A 498 -32.03 -0.24 9.59
N LEU A 499 -31.18 -1.17 9.19
CA LEU A 499 -31.58 -2.51 8.74
C LEU A 499 -31.94 -3.45 9.90
N GLY A 500 -31.91 -2.98 11.15
CA GLY A 500 -32.32 -3.73 12.34
C GLY A 500 -31.19 -4.51 13.02
N TYR A 501 -29.94 -4.31 12.60
CA TYR A 501 -28.78 -4.96 13.22
C TYR A 501 -28.15 -4.08 14.29
N LYS A 502 -27.70 -4.66 15.40
CA LYS A 502 -26.80 -3.98 16.35
C LYS A 502 -25.36 -4.20 15.88
N VAL A 503 -24.51 -3.18 15.92
CA VAL A 503 -23.10 -3.31 15.53
C VAL A 503 -22.18 -3.06 16.72
N ILE A 504 -21.29 -4.01 17.01
CA ILE A 504 -20.19 -3.88 17.98
C ILE A 504 -18.89 -3.73 17.20
N LEU A 505 -18.07 -2.75 17.58
CA LEU A 505 -16.72 -2.58 17.05
C LEU A 505 -15.71 -3.18 18.04
N VAL A 506 -14.81 -4.03 17.55
CA VAL A 506 -13.75 -4.65 18.36
C VAL A 506 -12.39 -4.24 17.83
N ASN A 507 -11.55 -3.65 18.69
CA ASN A 507 -10.19 -3.28 18.33
C ASN A 507 -9.24 -4.49 18.41
N ASP A 508 -8.36 -4.61 17.42
CA ASP A 508 -7.33 -5.65 17.28
C ASP A 508 -6.30 -5.62 18.43
N LYS A 509 -5.99 -4.43 18.97
CA LYS A 509 -5.02 -4.28 20.07
C LYS A 509 -5.69 -4.53 21.45
N GLU A 510 -5.33 -5.66 22.05
CA GLU A 510 -5.39 -5.95 23.50
C GLU A 510 -6.77 -6.09 24.17
N THR A 511 -7.90 -6.04 23.46
CA THR A 511 -9.21 -5.94 24.13
C THR A 511 -10.23 -7.03 23.84
N ALA A 512 -9.97 -8.01 22.96
CA ALA A 512 -11.04 -8.94 22.57
C ALA A 512 -11.65 -9.74 23.75
N GLU A 513 -10.85 -10.21 24.73
CA GLU A 513 -11.38 -10.92 25.91
C GLU A 513 -12.14 -10.01 26.89
N GLU A 514 -11.54 -8.87 27.28
CA GLU A 514 -12.12 -7.97 28.28
C GLU A 514 -13.34 -7.18 27.75
N LEU A 515 -13.34 -6.87 26.46
CA LEU A 515 -14.36 -6.09 25.77
C LEU A 515 -15.55 -7.00 25.37
N LEU A 516 -15.35 -8.29 25.03
CA LEU A 516 -16.46 -9.24 24.90
C LEU A 516 -17.13 -9.51 26.26
N HIS A 517 -16.35 -9.68 27.34
CA HIS A 517 -16.91 -9.86 28.69
C HIS A 517 -17.76 -8.67 29.16
N LYS A 518 -17.36 -7.43 28.85
CA LYS A 518 -18.09 -6.21 29.24
C LYS A 518 -19.24 -5.85 28.28
N THR A 519 -19.12 -6.17 26.99
CA THR A 519 -20.10 -5.76 25.95
C THR A 519 -21.20 -6.79 25.74
N ILE A 520 -20.96 -8.08 26.02
CA ILE A 520 -22.00 -9.13 25.95
C ILE A 520 -23.04 -8.99 27.09
N ILE A 521 -22.73 -8.22 28.14
CA ILE A 521 -23.66 -7.99 29.28
C ILE A 521 -24.68 -6.88 29.01
N PHE A 522 -24.59 -6.11 27.91
CA PHE A 522 -25.56 -5.04 27.61
C PHE A 522 -26.37 -5.29 26.35
N THR A 523 -27.48 -6.00 26.52
CA THR A 523 -28.66 -5.85 25.68
C THR A 523 -29.84 -5.67 26.62
N ASP A 524 -30.25 -4.43 26.88
CA ASP A 524 -31.66 -4.06 27.14
C ASP A 524 -31.91 -2.57 27.39
N THR A 525 -30.87 -1.73 27.43
CA THR A 525 -31.06 -0.27 27.42
C THR A 525 -30.02 0.35 26.51
N PHE A 526 -30.45 1.03 25.45
CA PHE A 526 -30.01 2.38 25.06
C PHE A 526 -30.51 2.73 23.66
N SER A 527 -31.57 3.54 23.64
CA SER A 527 -31.95 4.42 22.55
C SER A 527 -31.09 5.70 22.63
N HIS A 528 -29.83 5.67 22.16
CA HIS A 528 -29.08 6.90 21.89
C HIS A 528 -27.95 6.70 20.85
N PRO A 529 -27.70 7.63 19.91
CA PRO A 529 -26.81 7.41 18.75
C PRO A 529 -25.30 7.50 19.01
N LEU A 530 -24.86 7.59 20.27
CA LEU A 530 -23.45 7.82 20.62
C LEU A 530 -23.11 7.05 21.90
N THR A 531 -22.51 5.87 21.77
CA THR A 531 -21.76 5.25 22.87
C THR A 531 -20.60 4.44 22.31
N ILE A 532 -19.48 5.12 22.11
CA ILE A 532 -18.14 4.52 22.11
C ILE A 532 -17.36 5.28 23.19
N ASN A 533 -17.42 4.79 24.41
CA ASN A 533 -16.48 5.13 25.48
C ASN A 533 -15.56 3.92 25.64
N LEU A 534 -14.39 3.95 25.00
CA LEU A 534 -13.26 3.12 25.41
C LEU A 534 -12.51 3.92 26.49
N LEU A 535 -12.91 3.70 27.74
CA LEU A 535 -12.29 4.29 28.92
C LEU A 535 -10.93 3.63 29.17
N SER A 536 -9.88 4.39 28.88
CA SER A 536 -8.59 4.26 29.52
C SER A 536 -8.71 4.69 31.00
N GLY A 537 -8.52 3.75 31.93
CA GLY A 537 -8.07 4.02 33.29
C GLY A 537 -9.12 4.45 34.32
N GLU A 538 -9.18 3.68 35.41
CA GLU A 538 -9.81 3.95 36.71
C GLU A 538 -11.35 3.95 36.80
N ILE A 539 -11.92 2.79 37.16
CA ILE A 539 -13.19 2.73 37.90
C ILE A 539 -12.84 2.42 39.36
N LYS A 540 -12.86 3.47 40.20
CA LYS A 540 -13.04 3.30 41.66
C LYS A 540 -14.52 3.00 41.92
N PHE A 541 -14.77 1.89 42.59
CA PHE A 541 -16.07 1.52 43.12
C PHE A 541 -16.52 2.57 44.15
N LEU A 542 -17.71 3.14 43.95
CA LEU A 542 -18.53 3.61 45.07
C LEU A 542 -19.76 2.74 45.09
N ASN A 543 -19.74 1.79 46.02
CA ASN A 543 -20.89 0.98 46.39
C ASN A 543 -22.06 1.88 46.79
N SER A 544 -23.23 1.53 46.30
CA SER A 544 -24.50 1.87 46.90
C SER A 544 -24.56 1.38 48.35
N SER A 545 -24.99 2.23 49.26
CA SER A 545 -25.73 1.78 50.43
C SER A 545 -26.80 2.81 50.80
N THR A 546 -28.05 2.39 50.60
CA THR A 546 -29.20 2.60 51.52
C THR A 546 -29.58 4.04 51.89
N ASN A 547 -30.51 4.64 51.15
CA ASN A 547 -31.95 4.68 51.45
C ASN A 547 -32.71 5.41 50.34
#